data_AF-A0A662VJB1-F1
#
_entry.id   AF-A0A662VJB1-F1
#
_cell.length_a   1.000
_cell.length_b   1.000
_cell.length_c   1.000
_cell.angle_alpha   90.00
_cell.angle_beta   90.00
_cell.angle_gamma   90.00
#
_symmetry.space_group_name_H-M   'P 1'
#
loop_
_entity.id
_entity.type
_entity.pdbx_description
1 polymer ?
#
loop_
_entity_poly.entity_id
_entity_poly.type
_entity_poly.pdbx_seq_one_letter_code
_entity_poly.pdbx_strand_id
1 'polypeptide(L)' 'MAVKIIKCPSCGEEVVLTDLYDGMEIECNLCNSIMIYNEGKLHLLDTNEEFDLDELEVEEEKFEEEEEEFEEDYYFEGEY' A
#
# COMPACT_ATOMS: atom_id res chain seq x y z
N MET A 1 8.67 17.65 8.43
CA MET A 1 8.46 17.18 7.06
C MET A 1 8.22 15.69 7.19
N ALA A 2 6.98 15.26 6.99
CA ALA A 2 6.62 13.84 7.03
C ALA A 2 6.66 13.36 5.59
N VAL A 3 7.59 12.46 5.28
CA VAL A 3 7.70 11.85 3.96
C VAL A 3 6.92 10.54 4.03
N LYS A 4 5.91 10.37 3.17
CA LYS A 4 5.19 9.10 3.00
C LYS A 4 5.55 8.50 1.65
N ILE A 5 5.50 7.18 1.54
CA ILE A 5 5.71 6.46 0.29
C ILE A 5 4.45 5.63 0.02
N ILE A 6 3.87 5.81 -1.16
CA ILE A 6 2.68 5.07 -1.59
C ILE A 6 2.99 4.26 -2.84
N LYS A 7 2.21 3.23 -3.12
CA LYS A 7 2.19 2.62 -4.45
C LYS A 7 1.20 3.34 -5.36
N CYS A 8 1.63 3.61 -6.60
CA CYS A 8 0.75 4.15 -7.63
C CYS A 8 -0.31 3.10 -7.97
N PRO A 9 -1.62 3.39 -7.83
CA PRO A 9 -2.67 2.44 -8.14
C PRO A 9 -2.78 2.13 -9.65
N SER A 10 -2.23 2.98 -10.51
CA SER A 10 -2.25 2.77 -11.97
C SER A 10 -1.18 1.79 -12.47
N CYS A 11 0.06 1.92 -11.98
CA CYS A 11 1.21 1.17 -12.49
C CYS A 11 1.96 0.34 -11.44
N GLY A 12 1.68 0.56 -10.15
CA GLY A 12 2.35 -0.11 -9.03
C GLY A 12 3.69 0.51 -8.60
N GLU A 13 4.13 1.60 -9.23
CA GLU A 13 5.39 2.29 -8.90
C GLU A 13 5.32 3.00 -7.54
N GLU A 14 6.43 3.07 -6.82
CA GLU A 14 6.53 3.80 -5.56
C GLU A 14 6.58 5.32 -5.80
N VAL A 15 5.67 6.06 -5.17
CA VAL A 15 5.58 7.51 -5.26
C VAL A 15 5.87 8.11 -3.88
N VAL A 16 6.89 8.97 -3.83
CA VAL A 16 7.31 9.64 -2.61
C VAL A 16 6.54 10.95 -2.45
N LEU A 17 5.82 11.08 -1.33
CA LEU A 17 5.03 12.25 -0.95
C LEU A 17 5.78 13.02 0.14
N THR A 18 6.27 14.22 -0.17
CA THR A 18 7.04 15.04 0.79
C THR A 18 6.18 16.01 1.58
N ASP A 19 5.05 16.45 1.03
CA ASP A 19 4.22 17.54 1.56
C ASP A 19 2.74 17.24 1.37
N LEU A 20 2.16 16.41 2.24
CA LEU A 20 0.74 16.05 2.21
C LEU A 20 -0.14 17.20 2.73
N TYR A 21 -0.99 17.74 1.85
CA TYR A 21 -2.05 18.68 2.19
C TYR A 21 -3.23 18.47 1.23
N ASP A 22 -4.44 18.78 1.68
CA ASP A 22 -5.65 18.62 0.87
C ASP A 22 -5.58 19.45 -0.42
N GLY A 23 -5.95 18.84 -1.54
CA GLY A 23 -5.84 19.40 -2.88
C GLY A 23 -4.44 19.31 -3.48
N MET A 24 -3.50 18.57 -2.89
CA MET A 24 -2.18 18.34 -3.48
C MET A 24 -2.31 17.46 -4.73
N GLU A 25 -1.75 17.96 -5.85
CA GLU A 25 -1.58 17.18 -7.07
C GLU A 25 -0.28 16.37 -7.00
N ILE A 26 -0.39 15.08 -7.26
CA ILE A 26 0.68 14.10 -7.23
C ILE A 26 0.77 13.49 -8.63
N GLU A 27 1.92 13.63 -9.28
CA GLU A 27 2.19 13.03 -10.59
C GLU A 27 3.10 11.80 -10.42
N CYS A 28 2.69 10.66 -10.98
CA CYS A 28 3.57 9.50 -11.08
C CYS A 28 4.54 9.67 -12.26
N ASN A 29 5.85 9.65 -12.00
CA ASN A 29 6.86 9.78 -13.06
C ASN A 29 6.94 8.58 -14.03
N LEU A 30 6.35 7.43 -13.68
CA LEU A 30 6.41 6.22 -14.50
C LEU A 30 5.28 6.17 -15.54
N CYS A 31 4.04 6.39 -15.11
CA CYS A 31 2.86 6.33 -15.97
C CYS A 31 2.28 7.71 -16.32
N ASN A 32 2.83 8.79 -15.76
CA ASN A 32 2.34 10.17 -15.90
C ASN A 32 0.89 10.37 -15.44
N SER A 33 0.38 9.49 -14.56
CA SER A 33 -0.94 9.67 -13.97
C SER A 33 -0.94 10.77 -12.93
N ILE A 34 -2.00 11.59 -12.97
CA ILE A 34 -2.23 12.69 -12.03
C ILE A 34 -3.25 12.25 -10.98
N MET A 35 -2.88 12.43 -9.72
CA MET A 35 -3.67 12.05 -8.55
C MET A 35 -3.85 13.27 -7.66
N ILE A 36 -5.01 13.41 -7.03
CA ILE A 36 -5.27 14.49 -6.07
C ILE A 36 -5.45 13.88 -4.68
N TYR A 37 -4.66 14.34 -3.71
CA TYR A 37 -4.83 13.97 -2.32
C TYR A 37 -5.90 14.84 -1.64
N ASN A 38 -6.94 14.21 -1.08
CA ASN A 38 -8.00 14.88 -0.32
C ASN A 38 -8.44 13.99 0.86
N GLU A 39 -8.38 14.52 2.08
CA GLU A 39 -8.89 13.93 3.32
C GLU A 39 -8.47 12.46 3.53
N GLY A 40 -7.21 12.11 3.21
CA GLY A 40 -6.73 10.74 3.35
C GLY A 40 -6.99 9.84 2.14
N LYS A 41 -7.53 10.38 1.05
CA LYS A 41 -7.81 9.65 -0.19
C LYS A 41 -7.05 10.23 -1.36
N LEU A 42 -6.74 9.38 -2.33
CA LEU A 42 -6.15 9.72 -3.62
C LEU A 42 -7.19 9.56 -4.70
N HIS A 43 -7.49 10.64 -5.40
CA HIS A 43 -8.38 10.64 -6.54
C HIS A 43 -7.58 10.61 -7.83
N LEU A 44 -7.68 9.53 -8.61
CA LEU A 44 -7.07 9.42 -9.92
C LEU A 44 -7.87 10.22 -10.95
N LEU A 45 -7.26 11.21 -11.58
CA LEU A 45 -7.95 12.00 -12.60
C LEU A 45 -8.17 11.23 -13.92
N ASP A 46 -7.32 10.23 -14.20
CA ASP A 46 -7.42 9.45 -15.43
C ASP A 46 -8.64 8.52 -15.44
N THR A 47 -8.85 7.78 -14.34
CA THR A 47 -9.93 6.79 -14.22
C THR A 47 -11.11 7.29 -13.39
N ASN A 48 -10.97 8.44 -12.72
CA ASN A 48 -11.93 9.01 -11.79
C ASN A 48 -12.23 8.07 -10.60
N GLU A 49 -11.26 7.23 -10.24
CA GLU A 49 -11.31 6.31 -9.11
C GLU A 49 -10.72 6.95 -7.85
N GLU A 50 -11.22 6.55 -6.69
CA GLU A 50 -10.76 7.01 -5.39
C GLU A 50 -10.12 5.83 -4.64
N PHE A 51 -8.94 6.06 -4.08
CA PHE A 51 -8.16 5.07 -3.34
C PHE A 51 -7.83 5.62 -1.96
N ASP A 52 -7.93 4.79 -0.92
CA ASP A 52 -7.54 5.19 0.42
C ASP A 52 -6.00 5.22 0.53
N LEU A 53 -5.45 6.31 1.07
CA LEU A 53 -4.00 6.51 1.17
C LEU A 53 -3.36 5.44 2.05
N ASP A 54 -4.02 5.07 3.14
CA ASP A 54 -3.52 4.10 4.11
C ASP A 54 -3.43 2.68 3.51
N GLU A 55 -4.26 2.33 2.52
CA GLU A 55 -4.15 1.04 1.81
C GLU A 55 -2.98 1.00 0.81
N LEU A 56 -2.58 2.17 0.30
CA LEU A 56 -1.49 2.33 -0.65
C LEU A 56 -0.15 2.62 0.03
N GLU A 57 -0.18 3.05 1.29
CA GLU A 57 0.99 3.27 2.09
C GLU A 57 1.74 1.94 2.23
N VAL A 58 2.99 1.94 1.76
CA VAL A 58 3.86 0.80 2.00
C VAL A 58 4.33 0.94 3.44
N GLU A 59 3.62 0.29 4.36
CA GLU A 59 4.10 0.17 5.74
C GLU A 59 5.49 -0.48 5.66
N GLU A 60 6.53 0.25 6.09
CA GLU A 60 7.80 -0.38 6.45
C GLU A 60 7.45 -1.41 7.53
N GLU A 61 7.42 -2.68 7.14
CA GLU A 61 7.08 -3.83 7.97
C GLU A 61 7.59 -3.65 9.40
N LYS A 62 6.69 -3.31 10.32
CA LYS A 62 6.86 -3.82 11.68
C LYS A 62 6.60 -5.31 11.57
N PHE A 63 7.70 -6.04 11.43
CA PHE A 63 7.84 -7.46 11.61
C PHE A 63 7.21 -7.85 12.96
N GLU A 64 5.91 -8.09 12.98
CA GLU A 64 5.27 -8.86 14.05
C GLU A 64 5.43 -10.32 13.64
N GLU A 65 6.36 -11.01 14.30
CA GLU A 65 6.48 -12.46 14.27
C GLU A 65 5.10 -13.07 14.56
N GLU A 66 4.41 -13.53 13.52
CA GLU A 66 3.35 -14.52 13.65
C GLU A 66 4.02 -15.82 14.16
N GLU A 67 4.09 -15.98 15.48
CA GLU A 67 4.21 -17.31 16.11
C GLU A 67 2.93 -18.09 15.76
N GLU A 68 2.91 -18.68 14.56
CA GLU A 68 1.91 -19.66 14.17
C GLU A 68 2.26 -20.98 14.88
N GLU A 69 1.72 -21.13 16.10
CA GLU A 69 1.70 -22.36 16.90
C GLU A 69 0.94 -23.44 16.12
N PHE A 70 1.63 -24.13 15.21
CA PHE A 70 1.09 -25.25 14.43
C PHE A 70 0.97 -26.50 15.32
N GLU A 71 -0.10 -26.56 16.12
CA GLU A 71 -0.64 -27.80 16.68
C GLU A 71 -1.44 -28.53 15.58
N GLU A 72 -0.82 -29.48 14.88
CA GLU A 72 -1.55 -30.56 14.19
C GLU A 72 -1.03 -31.93 14.62
N ASP A 73 -1.63 -32.43 15.69
CA ASP A 73 -1.64 -33.83 16.07
C ASP A 73 -2.55 -34.60 15.07
N TYR A 74 -1.97 -35.36 14.13
CA TYR A 74 -2.71 -36.38 13.37
C TYR A 74 -1.89 -37.66 13.12
N TYR A 75 -2.43 -38.74 13.67
CA TYR A 75 -1.97 -40.13 13.73
C TYR A 75 -2.00 -40.90 12.38
N PHE A 76 -1.09 -41.89 12.27
CA PHE A 76 -1.17 -43.18 11.52
C PHE A 76 -0.81 -43.16 10.00
N GLU A 77 -0.01 -44.05 9.39
CA GLU A 77 0.18 -45.51 9.55
C GLU A 77 1.42 -46.06 8.77
N GLY A 78 2.11 -47.09 9.30
CA GLY A 78 3.03 -48.04 8.59
C GLY A 78 4.49 -47.57 8.35
N GLU A 79 5.56 -48.34 8.48
CA GLU A 79 5.82 -49.79 8.49
C GLU A 79 7.31 -49.98 8.89
N TYR A 80 7.64 -50.84 9.87
CA TYR A 80 8.84 -51.72 9.96
C TYR A 80 8.88 -52.52 11.26
#